data_AF-A0A7S1GLU6-F1
#
_entry.id   AF-A0A7S1GLU6-F1
#
_cell.length_a   1.000
_cell.length_b   1.000
_cell.length_c   1.000
_cell.angle_alpha   90.00
_cell.angle_beta   90.00
_cell.angle_gamma   90.00
#
_symmetry.space_group_name_H-M   'P 1'
#
loop_
_entity.id
_entity.type
_entity.pdbx_description
1 polymer ?
#
loop_
_entity_poly.entity_id
_entity_poly.type
_entity_poly.pdbx_seq_one_letter_code
_entity_poly.pdbx_strand_id
1 'polypeptide(L)'
;QQQQQQQESSSSHPGLCHMYIHLSEMSANPSRALPCCDQLRKGFPHGGHLIHMATHIDVLVGDYDSCVQYNYNAVAADDHAMKSCPSMMGKSAFYFGYIVHDYHMLVYGGILGGMEQIAMETALKLSQQHLSEDFFAKHPSMAPGLESYSVSEAHVMIRFGRWKEILQQLELPKDADLMLFRAATITFARGIAYANLGELENAKKEADKYDELRLRPATKERTLHNNKIHDILAVDAPMLRGEIAYHEGRHDEAFTLLREAVHLQDSLHYDEPWGKMQAVRHALGGLLLEQGIVKEAEDVFRKDLSLFPLNPFGLLGLIQCLQRQINNNTGSLTEEETNAKSEELKKLKEQLAHQRSSKWADVEIVVPCACCDSKLVQQE
;
A
#
# COMPACT_ATOMS: atom_id res chain seq x y z
N GLN A 1 -35.45 -14.63 -28.80
CA GLN A 1 -34.17 -14.35 -29.50
C GLN A 1 -33.84 -12.86 -29.57
N GLN A 2 -34.76 -11.93 -29.87
CA GLN A 2 -34.48 -10.48 -29.81
C GLN A 2 -34.33 -9.90 -28.38
N GLN A 3 -34.97 -10.49 -27.36
CA GLN A 3 -34.76 -10.05 -25.96
C GLN A 3 -33.46 -10.55 -25.32
N GLN A 4 -32.86 -11.63 -25.84
CA GLN A 4 -31.56 -12.14 -25.36
C GLN A 4 -30.39 -11.33 -25.95
N GLN A 5 -30.53 -10.83 -27.18
CA GLN A 5 -29.55 -9.94 -27.81
C GLN A 5 -29.53 -8.52 -27.20
N GLN A 6 -30.62 -8.07 -26.54
CA GLN A 6 -30.64 -6.78 -25.84
C GLN A 6 -29.97 -6.82 -24.46
N GLN A 7 -29.81 -8.00 -23.86
CA GLN A 7 -29.10 -8.14 -22.59
C GLN A 7 -27.58 -8.29 -22.77
N GLU A 8 -27.13 -8.76 -23.93
CA GLU A 8 -25.70 -8.82 -24.27
C GLU A 8 -25.13 -7.47 -24.72
N SER A 9 -25.95 -6.56 -25.28
CA SER A 9 -25.45 -5.30 -25.87
C SER A 9 -25.39 -4.08 -24.94
N SER A 10 -25.98 -4.14 -23.73
CA SER A 10 -25.91 -3.02 -22.78
C SER A 10 -24.66 -3.05 -21.88
N SER A 11 -23.94 -4.18 -21.85
CA SER A 11 -22.72 -4.38 -21.05
C SER A 11 -21.41 -3.96 -21.74
N SER A 12 -21.47 -3.34 -22.92
CA SER A 12 -20.32 -3.11 -23.79
C SER A 12 -19.87 -1.65 -23.93
N HIS A 13 -20.63 -0.67 -23.41
CA HIS A 13 -20.22 0.73 -23.52
C HIS A 13 -19.10 1.03 -22.51
N PRO A 14 -17.92 1.49 -22.95
CA PRO A 14 -16.76 1.69 -22.06
C PRO A 14 -17.05 2.67 -20.92
N GLY A 15 -17.76 3.75 -21.20
CA GLY A 15 -18.15 4.71 -20.16
C GLY A 15 -19.11 4.12 -19.10
N LEU A 16 -19.96 3.15 -19.46
CA LEU A 16 -20.83 2.50 -18.47
C LEU A 16 -20.06 1.46 -17.65
N CYS A 17 -19.15 0.72 -18.30
CA CYS A 17 -18.22 -0.17 -17.60
C CYS A 17 -17.37 0.59 -16.59
N HIS A 18 -16.82 1.74 -17.01
CA HIS A 18 -16.05 2.67 -16.18
C HIS A 18 -16.83 3.11 -14.94
N MET A 19 -18.04 3.63 -15.13
CA MET A 19 -18.88 4.09 -14.01
C MET A 19 -19.33 2.94 -13.11
N TYR A 20 -19.59 1.76 -13.67
CA TYR A 20 -19.99 0.59 -12.88
C TYR A 20 -18.85 0.05 -12.02
N ILE A 21 -17.60 0.14 -12.50
CA ILE A 21 -16.42 -0.16 -11.69
C ILE A 21 -16.37 0.76 -10.48
N HIS A 22 -16.36 2.09 -10.67
CA HIS A 22 -16.34 3.04 -9.54
C HIS A 22 -17.50 2.85 -8.57
N LEU A 23 -18.71 2.58 -9.08
CA LEU A 23 -19.86 2.29 -8.23
C LEU A 23 -19.67 1.01 -7.38
N SER A 24 -18.89 0.06 -7.87
CA SER A 24 -18.70 -1.25 -7.26
C SER A 24 -17.58 -1.30 -6.22
N GLU A 25 -16.65 -0.33 -6.23
CA GLU A 25 -15.44 -0.31 -5.37
C GLU A 25 -15.78 -0.45 -3.87
N MET A 26 -16.77 0.32 -3.39
CA MET A 26 -17.23 0.27 -2.00
C MET A 26 -18.41 -0.70 -1.75
N SER A 27 -18.71 -1.57 -2.71
CA SER A 27 -19.80 -2.54 -2.57
C SER A 27 -19.35 -3.76 -1.76
N ALA A 28 -20.32 -4.49 -1.18
CA ALA A 28 -20.03 -5.77 -0.54
C ALA A 28 -19.60 -6.89 -1.52
N ASN A 29 -19.73 -6.67 -2.84
CA ASN A 29 -19.43 -7.67 -3.88
C ASN A 29 -18.78 -7.02 -5.11
N PRO A 30 -17.55 -6.47 -4.99
CA PRO A 30 -16.87 -5.77 -6.08
C PRO A 30 -16.59 -6.68 -7.29
N SER A 31 -16.46 -8.00 -7.06
CA SER A 31 -16.25 -9.01 -8.11
C SER A 31 -17.36 -9.03 -9.19
N ARG A 32 -18.54 -8.46 -8.92
CA ARG A 32 -19.60 -8.29 -9.93
C ARG A 32 -19.20 -7.37 -11.07
N ALA A 33 -18.17 -6.54 -10.91
CA ALA A 33 -17.65 -5.66 -11.95
C ALA A 33 -16.59 -6.31 -12.85
N LEU A 34 -16.11 -7.53 -12.55
CA LEU A 34 -15.09 -8.22 -13.34
C LEU A 34 -15.42 -8.35 -14.84
N PRO A 35 -16.68 -8.61 -15.27
CA PRO A 35 -17.00 -8.58 -16.70
C PRO A 35 -16.76 -7.22 -17.36
N CYS A 36 -17.00 -6.11 -16.65
CA CYS A 36 -16.71 -4.75 -17.13
C CYS A 36 -15.21 -4.48 -17.17
N CYS A 37 -14.45 -4.95 -16.16
CA CYS A 37 -12.99 -4.91 -16.14
C CYS A 37 -12.39 -5.54 -17.41
N ASP A 38 -12.86 -6.74 -17.78
CA ASP A 38 -12.40 -7.45 -18.97
C ASP A 38 -12.68 -6.69 -20.27
N GLN A 39 -13.82 -6.01 -20.38
CA GLN A 39 -14.16 -5.20 -21.56
C GLN A 39 -13.19 -4.02 -21.71
N LEU A 40 -12.91 -3.30 -20.63
CA LEU A 40 -12.02 -2.14 -20.70
C LEU A 40 -10.58 -2.53 -21.08
N ARG A 41 -10.04 -3.58 -20.45
CA ARG A 41 -8.69 -4.10 -20.73
C ARG A 41 -8.49 -4.53 -22.19
N LYS A 42 -9.48 -5.22 -22.77
CA LYS A 42 -9.39 -5.79 -24.12
C LYS A 42 -9.78 -4.78 -25.21
N GLY A 43 -10.73 -3.89 -24.92
CA GLY A 43 -11.28 -2.96 -25.90
C GLY A 43 -10.38 -1.76 -26.19
N PHE A 44 -9.54 -1.34 -25.23
CA PHE A 44 -8.81 -0.08 -25.28
C PHE A 44 -7.31 -0.23 -24.92
N PRO A 45 -6.53 -1.04 -25.68
CA PRO A 45 -5.14 -1.34 -25.35
C PRO A 45 -4.17 -0.14 -25.39
N HIS A 46 -4.64 1.03 -25.84
CA HIS A 46 -3.88 2.28 -25.87
C HIS A 46 -4.45 3.38 -24.96
N GLY A 47 -5.52 3.10 -24.22
CA GLY A 47 -6.07 4.03 -23.22
C GLY A 47 -5.63 3.62 -21.84
N GLY A 48 -4.51 4.16 -21.34
CA GLY A 48 -3.90 3.78 -20.05
C GLY A 48 -4.92 3.75 -18.93
N HIS A 49 -5.62 4.86 -18.73
CA HIS A 49 -6.69 4.98 -17.72
C HIS A 49 -7.76 3.90 -17.85
N LEU A 50 -8.22 3.56 -19.06
CA LEU A 50 -9.24 2.53 -19.23
C LEU A 50 -8.73 1.13 -18.86
N ILE A 51 -7.47 0.83 -19.15
CA ILE A 51 -6.84 -0.44 -18.73
C ILE A 51 -6.70 -0.47 -17.21
N HIS A 52 -6.17 0.62 -16.64
CA HIS A 52 -5.95 0.81 -15.21
C HIS A 52 -7.23 0.66 -14.39
N MET A 53 -8.36 1.18 -14.87
CA MET A 53 -9.63 1.19 -14.15
C MET A 53 -10.06 -0.19 -13.65
N ALA A 54 -9.73 -1.24 -14.39
CA ALA A 54 -9.99 -2.60 -13.98
C ALA A 54 -9.26 -3.04 -12.70
N THR A 55 -8.11 -2.42 -12.41
CA THR A 55 -7.22 -2.76 -11.28
C THR A 55 -7.71 -2.30 -9.92
N HIS A 56 -8.64 -1.34 -9.88
CA HIS A 56 -9.40 -0.99 -8.68
C HIS A 56 -10.11 -2.24 -8.12
N ILE A 57 -10.85 -2.95 -8.98
CA ILE A 57 -11.54 -4.19 -8.60
C ILE A 57 -10.55 -5.33 -8.30
N ASP A 58 -9.44 -5.42 -9.03
CA ASP A 58 -8.43 -6.47 -8.79
C ASP A 58 -7.90 -6.42 -7.35
N VAL A 59 -7.54 -5.23 -6.86
CA VAL A 59 -7.08 -5.05 -5.48
C VAL A 59 -8.16 -5.49 -4.48
N LEU A 60 -9.41 -5.09 -4.72
CA LEU A 60 -10.53 -5.41 -3.83
C LEU A 60 -10.91 -6.89 -3.80
N VAL A 61 -10.59 -7.66 -4.84
CA VAL A 61 -10.80 -9.11 -4.85
C VAL A 61 -9.52 -9.91 -4.52
N GLY A 62 -8.40 -9.23 -4.29
CA GLY A 62 -7.11 -9.85 -3.97
C GLY A 62 -6.37 -10.43 -5.17
N ASP A 63 -6.68 -10.01 -6.39
CA ASP A 63 -5.96 -10.40 -7.61
C ASP A 63 -4.80 -9.43 -7.89
N TYR A 64 -3.77 -9.46 -7.04
CA TYR A 64 -2.63 -8.55 -7.15
C TYR A 64 -1.79 -8.79 -8.41
N ASP A 65 -1.79 -10.00 -8.97
CA ASP A 65 -1.11 -10.32 -10.24
C ASP A 65 -1.75 -9.54 -11.40
N SER A 66 -3.08 -9.60 -11.54
CA SER A 66 -3.82 -8.81 -12.53
C SER A 66 -3.63 -7.31 -12.29
N CYS A 67 -3.70 -6.86 -11.03
CA CYS A 67 -3.50 -5.45 -10.69
C CYS A 67 -2.17 -4.91 -11.23
N VAL A 68 -1.07 -5.64 -10.96
CA VAL A 68 0.27 -5.26 -11.46
C VAL A 68 0.36 -5.40 -12.98
N GLN A 69 -0.13 -6.50 -13.55
CA GLN A 69 -0.03 -6.74 -14.98
C GLN A 69 -0.77 -5.67 -15.81
N TYR A 70 -1.97 -5.26 -15.40
CA TYR A 70 -2.76 -4.30 -16.16
C TYR A 70 -2.34 -2.86 -15.91
N ASN A 71 -1.89 -2.51 -14.71
CA ASN A 71 -1.25 -1.20 -14.50
C ASN A 71 0.08 -1.08 -15.24
N TYR A 72 0.88 -2.14 -15.34
CA TYR A 72 2.09 -2.15 -16.18
C TYR A 72 1.75 -1.84 -17.65
N ASN A 73 0.68 -2.45 -18.17
CA ASN A 73 0.20 -2.18 -19.53
C ASN A 73 -0.34 -0.76 -19.68
N ALA A 74 -1.04 -0.24 -18.66
CA ALA A 74 -1.56 1.12 -18.64
C ALA A 74 -0.43 2.16 -18.70
N VAL A 75 0.58 2.01 -17.83
CA VAL A 75 1.80 2.84 -17.82
C VAL A 75 2.53 2.79 -19.16
N ALA A 76 2.64 1.61 -19.79
CA ALA A 76 3.25 1.48 -21.11
C ALA A 76 2.44 2.19 -22.22
N ALA A 77 1.11 2.15 -22.15
CA ALA A 77 0.23 2.86 -23.07
C ALA A 77 0.35 4.38 -22.90
N ASP A 78 0.35 4.86 -21.66
CA ASP A 78 0.50 6.28 -21.35
C ASP A 78 1.88 6.81 -21.78
N ASP A 79 2.96 6.07 -21.52
CA ASP A 79 4.31 6.41 -22.00
C ASP A 79 4.35 6.59 -23.52
N HIS A 80 3.68 5.71 -24.25
CA HIS A 80 3.58 5.82 -25.70
C HIS A 80 2.77 7.06 -26.09
N ALA A 81 1.63 7.29 -25.45
CA ALA A 81 0.74 8.42 -25.73
C ALA A 81 1.41 9.77 -25.41
N MET A 82 2.18 9.88 -24.32
CA MET A 82 2.95 11.07 -23.96
C MET A 82 4.00 11.42 -25.02
N LYS A 83 4.65 10.41 -25.62
CA LYS A 83 5.64 10.59 -26.69
C LYS A 83 4.98 10.95 -28.02
N SER A 84 3.88 10.30 -28.36
CA SER A 84 3.20 10.46 -29.65
C SER A 84 2.33 11.72 -29.70
N CYS A 85 1.74 12.15 -28.59
CA CYS A 85 0.78 13.26 -28.49
C CYS A 85 1.07 14.21 -27.31
N PRO A 86 2.26 14.81 -27.21
CA PRO A 86 2.69 15.56 -26.03
C PRO A 86 1.82 16.78 -25.70
N SER A 87 1.14 17.38 -26.68
CA SER A 87 0.22 18.51 -26.45
C SER A 87 -1.06 18.12 -25.70
N MET A 88 -1.53 16.88 -25.85
CA MET A 88 -2.76 16.37 -25.23
C MET A 88 -2.50 15.46 -24.03
N MET A 89 -1.33 14.82 -23.99
CA MET A 89 -0.98 13.78 -23.02
C MET A 89 0.21 14.18 -22.12
N GLY A 90 0.88 15.28 -22.42
CA GLY A 90 2.06 15.73 -21.67
C GLY A 90 1.72 16.22 -20.27
N LYS A 91 2.75 16.56 -19.49
CA LYS A 91 2.62 16.90 -18.06
C LYS A 91 1.74 18.11 -17.77
N SER A 92 1.57 19.02 -18.72
CA SER A 92 0.69 20.19 -18.59
C SER A 92 -0.76 19.90 -18.95
N ALA A 93 -1.07 18.72 -19.48
CA ALA A 93 -2.42 18.34 -19.86
C ALA A 93 -3.22 17.88 -18.64
N PHE A 94 -4.54 18.08 -18.69
CA PHE A 94 -5.47 17.62 -17.66
C PHE A 94 -5.33 16.11 -17.38
N TYR A 95 -5.07 15.31 -18.42
CA TYR A 95 -4.96 13.86 -18.30
C TYR A 95 -3.76 13.39 -17.45
N PHE A 96 -2.76 14.25 -17.23
CA PHE A 96 -1.54 13.86 -16.51
C PHE A 96 -1.81 13.33 -15.09
N GLY A 97 -2.88 13.77 -14.42
CA GLY A 97 -3.30 13.20 -13.14
C GLY A 97 -3.62 11.70 -13.21
N TYR A 98 -4.28 11.24 -14.29
CA TYR A 98 -4.55 9.81 -14.51
C TYR A 98 -3.26 9.04 -14.71
N ILE A 99 -2.31 9.59 -15.48
CA ILE A 99 -0.99 8.96 -15.66
C ILE A 99 -0.32 8.76 -14.30
N VAL A 100 -0.28 9.79 -13.46
CA VAL A 100 0.30 9.67 -12.10
C VAL A 100 -0.42 8.60 -11.27
N HIS A 101 -1.73 8.51 -11.42
CA HIS A 101 -2.57 7.54 -10.71
C HIS A 101 -2.32 6.09 -11.15
N ASP A 102 -2.12 5.86 -12.45
CA ASP A 102 -1.79 4.54 -13.02
C ASP A 102 -0.47 4.01 -12.45
N TYR A 103 0.55 4.89 -12.33
CA TYR A 103 1.80 4.56 -11.65
C TYR A 103 1.57 4.26 -10.16
N HIS A 104 0.77 5.08 -9.47
CA HIS A 104 0.51 4.91 -8.04
C HIS A 104 -0.19 3.57 -7.73
N MET A 105 -1.20 3.18 -8.51
CA MET A 105 -1.86 1.88 -8.36
C MET A 105 -0.94 0.70 -8.68
N LEU A 106 -0.02 0.84 -9.67
CA LEU A 106 0.99 -0.20 -9.93
C LEU A 106 1.88 -0.43 -8.71
N VAL A 107 2.40 0.64 -8.11
CA VAL A 107 3.23 0.56 -6.90
C VAL A 107 2.42 -0.04 -5.73
N TYR A 108 1.16 0.38 -5.58
CA TYR A 108 0.28 -0.13 -4.53
C TYR A 108 0.02 -1.64 -4.66
N GLY A 109 -0.32 -2.10 -5.87
CA GLY A 109 -0.48 -3.53 -6.17
C GLY A 109 0.79 -4.33 -5.88
N GLY A 110 1.96 -3.79 -6.23
CA GLY A 110 3.24 -4.44 -5.94
C GLY A 110 3.57 -4.50 -4.44
N ILE A 111 3.28 -3.45 -3.67
CA ILE A 111 3.45 -3.44 -2.20
C ILE A 111 2.54 -4.49 -1.53
N LEU A 112 1.25 -4.52 -1.90
CA LEU A 112 0.29 -5.48 -1.33
C LEU A 112 0.65 -6.91 -1.74
N GLY A 113 0.88 -7.12 -3.04
CA GLY A 113 1.20 -8.41 -3.63
C GLY A 113 2.61 -8.92 -3.35
N GLY A 114 3.48 -8.16 -2.68
CA GLY A 114 4.86 -8.57 -2.39
C GLY A 114 5.69 -8.76 -3.67
N MET A 115 5.69 -7.74 -4.52
CA MET A 115 6.35 -7.70 -5.83
C MET A 115 7.24 -6.44 -5.85
N GLU A 116 8.40 -6.54 -5.20
CA GLU A 116 9.23 -5.40 -4.84
C GLU A 116 9.85 -4.73 -6.06
N GLN A 117 10.48 -5.50 -6.95
CA GLN A 117 11.24 -4.98 -8.07
C GLN A 117 10.37 -4.09 -8.95
N ILE A 118 9.18 -4.58 -9.36
CA ILE A 118 8.27 -3.81 -10.20
C ILE A 118 7.71 -2.58 -9.49
N ALA A 119 7.46 -2.67 -8.17
CA ALA A 119 7.01 -1.54 -7.37
C ALA A 119 8.10 -0.46 -7.28
N MET A 120 9.36 -0.85 -7.01
CA MET A 120 10.49 0.07 -6.89
C MET A 120 10.82 0.73 -8.23
N GLU A 121 10.93 -0.06 -9.31
CA GLU A 121 11.18 0.45 -10.67
C GLU A 121 10.12 1.49 -11.07
N THR A 122 8.86 1.20 -10.79
CA THR A 122 7.74 2.11 -11.10
C THR A 122 7.79 3.37 -10.25
N ALA A 123 8.02 3.24 -8.94
CA ALA A 123 8.08 4.38 -8.01
C ALA A 123 9.20 5.35 -8.39
N LEU A 124 10.41 4.83 -8.68
CA LEU A 124 11.54 5.63 -9.11
C LEU A 124 11.29 6.28 -10.47
N LYS A 125 10.65 5.56 -11.40
CA LYS A 125 10.26 6.13 -12.70
C LYS A 125 9.30 7.32 -12.52
N LEU A 126 8.28 7.19 -11.67
CA LEU A 126 7.35 8.28 -11.37
C LEU A 126 8.06 9.49 -10.75
N SER A 127 8.81 9.28 -9.67
CA SER A 127 9.45 10.37 -8.93
C SER A 127 10.53 11.09 -9.74
N GLN A 128 11.36 10.35 -10.47
CA GLN A 128 12.48 10.92 -11.22
C GLN A 128 12.05 11.52 -12.56
N GLN A 129 11.14 10.87 -13.29
CA GLN A 129 10.78 11.32 -14.63
C GLN A 129 9.61 12.30 -14.64
N HIS A 130 8.69 12.21 -13.69
CA HIS A 130 7.42 12.93 -13.73
C HIS A 130 7.29 13.97 -12.62
N LEU A 131 7.63 13.62 -11.38
CA LEU A 131 7.31 14.39 -10.17
C LEU A 131 8.54 14.85 -9.38
N SER A 132 9.58 15.30 -10.08
CA SER A 132 10.81 15.78 -9.45
C SER A 132 10.64 17.15 -8.80
N GLU A 133 11.55 17.48 -7.88
CA GLU A 133 11.58 18.82 -7.27
C GLU A 133 11.73 19.94 -8.32
N ASP A 134 12.58 19.74 -9.32
CA ASP A 134 12.74 20.69 -10.45
C ASP A 134 11.44 20.88 -11.26
N PHE A 135 10.60 19.84 -11.35
CA PHE A 135 9.29 19.94 -12.00
C PHE A 135 8.36 20.85 -11.20
N PHE A 136 8.25 20.64 -9.90
CA PHE A 136 7.40 21.47 -9.04
C PHE A 136 7.95 22.88 -8.85
N ALA A 137 9.26 23.09 -8.91
CA ALA A 137 9.85 24.42 -8.88
C ALA A 137 9.44 25.26 -10.11
N LYS A 138 9.28 24.61 -11.28
CA LYS A 138 8.77 25.24 -12.51
C LYS A 138 7.25 25.34 -12.55
N HIS A 139 6.55 24.45 -11.86
CA HIS A 139 5.09 24.34 -11.85
C HIS A 139 4.51 24.26 -10.42
N PRO A 140 4.73 25.29 -9.57
CA PRO A 140 4.41 25.22 -8.15
C PRO A 140 2.91 25.04 -7.87
N SER A 141 2.04 25.50 -8.78
CA SER A 141 0.60 25.30 -8.68
C SER A 141 0.14 23.85 -8.77
N MET A 142 1.00 22.94 -9.27
CA MET A 142 0.71 21.50 -9.35
C MET A 142 1.10 20.73 -8.09
N ALA A 143 1.98 21.29 -7.25
CA ALA A 143 2.46 20.62 -6.04
C ALA A 143 1.34 20.22 -5.08
N PRO A 144 0.31 21.07 -4.80
CA PRO A 144 -0.71 20.71 -3.81
C PRO A 144 -1.51 19.44 -4.11
N GLY A 145 -1.65 19.05 -5.38
CA GLY A 145 -2.42 17.86 -5.78
C GLY A 145 -1.58 16.69 -6.28
N LEU A 146 -0.28 16.87 -6.58
CA LEU A 146 0.54 15.81 -7.20
C LEU A 146 1.84 15.50 -6.45
N GLU A 147 2.33 16.39 -5.58
CA GLU A 147 3.62 16.18 -4.91
C GLU A 147 3.61 14.95 -4.00
N SER A 148 2.45 14.58 -3.45
CA SER A 148 2.31 13.44 -2.56
C SER A 148 2.65 12.08 -3.21
N TYR A 149 2.50 11.97 -4.53
CA TYR A 149 2.84 10.76 -5.28
C TYR A 149 4.34 10.66 -5.60
N SER A 150 5.13 11.69 -5.28
CA SER A 150 6.54 11.76 -5.65
C SER A 150 7.45 10.87 -4.80
N VAL A 151 6.96 10.22 -3.76
CA VAL A 151 7.78 9.54 -2.72
C VAL A 151 7.38 8.09 -2.47
N SER A 152 6.69 7.46 -3.43
CA SER A 152 6.21 6.08 -3.30
C SER A 152 7.36 5.09 -3.06
N GLU A 153 8.59 5.39 -3.48
CA GLU A 153 9.76 4.54 -3.26
C GLU A 153 10.06 4.34 -1.77
N ALA A 154 9.77 5.34 -0.93
CA ALA A 154 9.95 5.22 0.52
C ALA A 154 8.99 4.18 1.11
N HIS A 155 7.74 4.13 0.63
CA HIS A 155 6.77 3.11 1.06
C HIS A 155 7.17 1.70 0.62
N VAL A 156 7.73 1.55 -0.59
CA VAL A 156 8.29 0.28 -1.06
C VAL A 156 9.43 -0.15 -0.14
N MET A 157 10.40 0.72 0.11
CA MET A 157 11.55 0.40 0.97
C MET A 157 11.13 0.00 2.40
N ILE A 158 10.13 0.67 2.98
CA ILE A 158 9.65 0.31 4.32
C ILE A 158 8.97 -1.07 4.30
N ARG A 159 8.11 -1.34 3.31
CA ARG A 159 7.42 -2.63 3.19
C ARG A 159 8.38 -3.81 3.18
N PHE A 160 9.48 -3.69 2.43
CA PHE A 160 10.45 -4.77 2.20
C PHE A 160 11.68 -4.70 3.12
N GLY A 161 11.64 -3.85 4.15
CA GLY A 161 12.68 -3.82 5.18
C GLY A 161 14.05 -3.34 4.70
N ARG A 162 14.08 -2.42 3.73
CA ARG A 162 15.32 -1.86 3.15
C ARG A 162 15.92 -0.78 4.05
N TRP A 163 16.08 -1.07 5.35
CA TRP A 163 16.42 -0.10 6.39
C TRP A 163 17.74 0.62 6.12
N LYS A 164 18.79 -0.13 5.80
CA LYS A 164 20.12 0.46 5.50
C LYS A 164 20.07 1.31 4.23
N GLU A 165 19.33 0.87 3.21
CA GLU A 165 19.19 1.58 1.94
C GLU A 165 18.38 2.88 2.09
N ILE A 166 17.33 2.89 2.93
CA ILE A 166 16.60 4.13 3.27
C ILE A 166 17.56 5.20 3.79
N LEU A 167 18.46 4.82 4.70
CA LEU A 167 19.41 5.77 5.29
C LEU A 167 20.50 6.23 4.32
N GLN A 168 20.82 5.40 3.31
CA GLN A 168 21.90 5.65 2.35
C GLN A 168 21.43 6.33 1.05
N GLN A 169 20.21 6.05 0.59
CA GLN A 169 19.74 6.39 -0.75
C GLN A 169 18.62 7.44 -0.76
N LEU A 170 17.81 7.54 0.31
CA LEU A 170 16.74 8.55 0.34
C LEU A 170 17.29 9.89 0.82
N GLU A 171 17.42 10.81 -0.13
CA GLU A 171 17.83 12.19 0.12
C GLU A 171 16.61 13.07 0.42
N LEU A 172 16.74 13.93 1.44
CA LEU A 172 15.76 14.98 1.71
C LEU A 172 15.77 16.01 0.56
N PRO A 173 14.59 16.55 0.19
CA PRO A 173 14.51 17.58 -0.84
C PRO A 173 15.24 18.86 -0.41
N LYS A 174 15.67 19.68 -1.38
CA LYS A 174 16.36 20.95 -1.09
C LYS A 174 15.40 21.98 -0.51
N ASP A 175 14.18 22.00 -1.02
CA ASP A 175 13.07 22.82 -0.55
C ASP A 175 11.98 21.93 0.07
N ALA A 176 12.06 21.79 1.40
CA ALA A 176 11.08 21.01 2.17
C ALA A 176 9.70 21.67 2.24
N ASP A 177 9.54 22.97 1.93
CA ASP A 177 8.22 23.59 1.86
C ASP A 177 7.55 23.32 0.52
N LEU A 178 8.32 23.27 -0.58
CA LEU A 178 7.84 22.85 -1.89
C LEU A 178 7.50 21.36 -1.91
N MET A 179 8.40 20.51 -1.39
CA MET A 179 8.31 19.05 -1.38
C MET A 179 7.94 18.51 0.00
N LEU A 180 6.90 19.09 0.60
CA LEU A 180 6.53 18.88 1.99
C LEU A 180 6.18 17.43 2.33
N PHE A 181 5.35 16.77 1.51
CA PHE A 181 4.99 15.38 1.78
C PHE A 181 6.20 14.46 1.61
N ARG A 182 6.99 14.66 0.56
CA ARG A 182 8.24 13.93 0.34
C ARG A 182 9.20 14.08 1.51
N ALA A 183 9.42 15.30 2.00
CA ALA A 183 10.27 15.55 3.16
C ALA A 183 9.77 14.79 4.39
N ALA A 184 8.48 14.92 4.72
CA ALA A 184 7.89 14.24 5.86
C ALA A 184 7.97 12.71 5.74
N THR A 185 7.61 12.14 4.59
CA THR A 185 7.61 10.69 4.36
C THR A 185 9.02 10.10 4.39
N ILE A 186 10.04 10.80 3.85
CA ILE A 186 11.44 10.36 3.97
C ILE A 186 11.90 10.42 5.43
N THR A 187 11.58 11.49 6.17
CA THR A 187 11.89 11.57 7.60
C THR A 187 11.23 10.46 8.40
N PHE A 188 9.96 10.14 8.12
CA PHE A 188 9.26 9.00 8.69
C PHE A 188 9.97 7.68 8.39
N ALA A 189 10.30 7.42 7.11
CA ALA A 189 11.00 6.20 6.68
C ALA A 189 12.35 6.04 7.40
N ARG A 190 13.13 7.12 7.52
CA ARG A 190 14.39 7.14 8.25
C ARG A 190 14.20 6.83 9.74
N GLY A 191 13.17 7.39 10.36
CA GLY A 191 12.83 7.11 11.77
C GLY A 191 12.52 5.63 12.01
N ILE A 192 11.69 5.02 11.16
CA ILE A 192 11.38 3.58 11.20
C ILE A 192 12.65 2.76 10.99
N ALA A 193 13.48 3.12 9.99
CA ALA A 193 14.73 2.42 9.72
C ALA A 193 15.70 2.47 10.91
N TYR A 194 15.89 3.64 11.54
CA TYR A 194 16.73 3.75 12.74
C TYR A 194 16.18 2.92 13.91
N ALA A 195 14.86 2.92 14.14
CA ALA A 195 14.25 2.12 15.20
C ALA A 195 14.52 0.62 14.99
N ASN A 196 14.33 0.14 13.76
CA ASN A 196 14.55 -1.25 13.38
C ASN A 196 16.04 -1.63 13.33
N LEU A 197 16.96 -0.67 13.23
CA LEU A 197 18.41 -0.90 13.35
C LEU A 197 18.93 -0.73 14.78
N GLY A 198 18.06 -0.51 15.76
CA GLY A 198 18.45 -0.31 17.17
C GLY A 198 19.08 1.06 17.46
N GLU A 199 19.12 1.99 16.50
CA GLU A 199 19.65 3.34 16.66
C GLU A 199 18.59 4.31 17.23
N LEU A 200 18.09 3.99 18.43
CA LEU A 200 16.91 4.61 19.04
C LEU A 200 17.02 6.13 19.22
N GLU A 201 18.20 6.63 19.56
CA GLU A 201 18.42 8.08 19.70
C GLU A 201 18.34 8.82 18.36
N ASN A 202 18.73 8.18 17.26
CA ASN A 202 18.55 8.74 15.92
C ASN A 202 17.09 8.64 15.47
N ALA A 203 16.41 7.55 15.80
CA ALA A 203 14.98 7.38 15.55
C ALA A 203 14.14 8.48 16.22
N LYS A 204 14.41 8.79 17.50
CA LYS A 204 13.74 9.89 18.23
C LYS A 204 13.97 11.25 17.56
N LYS A 205 15.20 11.55 17.13
CA LYS A 205 15.51 12.81 16.42
C LYS A 205 14.75 12.93 15.10
N GLU A 206 14.64 11.85 14.32
CA GLU A 206 13.84 11.87 13.09
C GLU A 206 12.35 12.02 13.41
N ALA A 207 11.86 11.40 14.48
CA ALA A 207 10.47 11.57 14.91
C ALA A 207 10.16 13.00 15.36
N ASP A 208 11.09 13.69 16.03
CA ASP A 208 10.93 15.11 16.38
C ASP A 208 10.87 16.00 15.12
N LYS A 209 11.77 15.77 14.16
CA LYS A 209 11.71 16.47 12.85
C LYS A 209 10.44 16.16 12.07
N TYR A 210 9.95 14.93 12.16
CA TYR A 210 8.69 14.53 11.53
C TYR A 210 7.52 15.33 12.11
N ASP A 211 7.48 15.51 13.43
CA ASP A 211 6.49 16.34 14.11
C ASP A 211 6.57 17.81 13.64
N GLU A 212 7.76 18.36 13.45
CA GLU A 212 7.95 19.71 12.90
C GLU A 212 7.39 19.84 11.46
N LEU A 213 7.58 18.83 10.61
CA LEU A 213 7.12 18.83 9.22
C LEU A 213 5.60 18.68 9.11
N ARG A 214 5.02 17.69 9.79
CA ARG A 214 3.57 17.40 9.67
C ARG A 214 2.68 18.52 10.21
N LEU A 215 3.19 19.30 11.17
CA LEU A 215 2.46 20.41 11.79
C LEU A 215 2.53 21.72 10.98
N ARG A 216 3.25 21.75 9.85
CA ARG A 216 3.28 22.95 8.99
C ARG A 216 1.89 23.26 8.42
N PRO A 217 1.45 24.53 8.38
CA PRO A 217 0.12 24.89 7.90
C PRO A 217 -0.19 24.39 6.47
N ALA A 218 0.82 24.31 5.61
CA ALA A 218 0.69 23.87 4.23
C ALA A 218 0.17 22.43 4.10
N THR A 219 0.29 21.56 5.12
CA THR A 219 -0.25 20.19 5.06
C THR A 219 -1.78 20.15 4.93
N LYS A 220 -2.49 21.21 5.34
CA LYS A 220 -3.96 21.32 5.25
C LYS A 220 -4.44 21.70 3.84
N GLU A 221 -3.57 22.33 3.06
CA GLU A 221 -3.87 22.79 1.70
C GLU A 221 -3.51 21.75 0.62
N ARG A 222 -2.75 20.72 0.99
CA ARG A 222 -2.34 19.64 0.08
C ARG A 222 -3.23 18.42 0.22
N THR A 223 -3.34 17.66 -0.86
CA THR A 223 -4.16 16.44 -0.92
C THR A 223 -3.41 15.30 -1.58
N LEU A 224 -3.63 14.09 -1.09
CA LEU A 224 -3.51 12.87 -1.88
C LEU A 224 -4.95 12.44 -2.17
N HIS A 225 -5.39 12.66 -3.41
CA HIS A 225 -6.76 12.44 -3.88
C HIS A 225 -7.82 12.89 -2.87
N ASN A 226 -8.50 11.97 -2.18
CA ASN A 226 -9.62 12.29 -1.28
C ASN A 226 -9.19 12.76 0.11
N ASN A 227 -7.91 12.60 0.46
CA ASN A 227 -7.40 12.82 1.81
C ASN A 227 -6.49 14.06 1.89
N LYS A 228 -6.57 14.79 3.00
CA LYS A 228 -5.62 15.86 3.31
C LYS A 228 -4.29 15.26 3.72
N ILE A 229 -3.20 15.89 3.28
CA ILE A 229 -1.84 15.48 3.70
C ILE A 229 -1.68 15.57 5.22
N HIS A 230 -2.29 16.58 5.85
CA HIS A 230 -2.35 16.69 7.30
C HIS A 230 -2.83 15.40 7.99
N ASP A 231 -3.89 14.78 7.47
CA ASP A 231 -4.51 13.62 8.11
C ASP A 231 -3.72 12.34 7.84
N ILE A 232 -3.15 12.19 6.63
CA ILE A 232 -2.25 11.09 6.30
C ILE A 232 -1.01 11.12 7.21
N LEU A 233 -0.38 12.29 7.37
CA LEU A 233 0.79 12.43 8.24
C LEU A 233 0.45 12.27 9.74
N ALA A 234 -0.82 12.45 10.13
CA ALA A 234 -1.25 12.19 11.49
C ALA A 234 -1.26 10.69 11.84
N VAL A 235 -1.44 9.79 10.86
CA VAL A 235 -1.35 8.33 11.04
C VAL A 235 0.07 7.89 11.40
N ASP A 236 1.05 8.49 10.73
CA ASP A 236 2.46 8.11 10.79
C ASP A 236 3.14 8.49 12.10
N ALA A 237 2.70 9.58 12.74
CA ALA A 237 3.28 10.04 14.00
C ALA A 237 3.16 9.00 15.13
N PRO A 238 1.96 8.49 15.48
CA PRO A 238 1.84 7.41 16.46
C PRO A 238 2.44 6.10 15.97
N MET A 239 2.44 5.80 14.66
CA MET A 239 3.12 4.63 14.14
C MET A 239 4.63 4.66 14.45
N LEU A 240 5.30 5.77 14.11
CA LEU A 240 6.73 5.95 14.33
C LEU A 240 7.09 5.92 15.83
N ARG A 241 6.34 6.66 16.65
CA ARG A 241 6.58 6.68 18.11
C ARG A 241 6.29 5.31 18.74
N GLY A 242 5.28 4.59 18.23
CA GLY A 242 4.93 3.24 18.66
C GLY A 242 6.06 2.24 18.40
N GLU A 243 6.66 2.27 17.20
CA GLU A 243 7.81 1.41 16.89
C GLU A 243 9.04 1.76 17.73
N ILE A 244 9.33 3.05 17.94
CA ILE A 244 10.42 3.48 18.83
C ILE A 244 10.20 2.95 20.25
N ALA A 245 8.99 3.12 20.80
CA ALA A 245 8.64 2.62 22.13
C ALA A 245 8.76 1.09 22.22
N TYR A 246 8.40 0.37 21.15
CA TYR A 246 8.52 -1.08 21.09
C TYR A 246 9.98 -1.52 21.22
N HIS A 247 10.86 -0.96 20.40
CA HIS A 247 12.29 -1.30 20.43
C HIS A 247 13.01 -0.77 21.70
N GLU A 248 12.43 0.18 22.41
CA GLU A 248 12.85 0.59 23.76
C GLU A 248 12.36 -0.34 24.89
N GLY A 249 11.60 -1.38 24.57
CA GLY A 249 11.01 -2.32 25.55
C GLY A 249 9.78 -1.77 26.27
N ARG A 250 9.25 -0.60 25.87
CA ARG A 250 8.03 0.01 26.44
C ARG A 250 6.79 -0.50 25.71
N HIS A 251 6.54 -1.81 25.79
CA HIS A 251 5.53 -2.49 24.97
C HIS A 251 4.09 -2.00 25.18
N ASP A 252 3.71 -1.65 26.42
CA ASP A 252 2.36 -1.14 26.71
C ASP A 252 2.09 0.20 26.00
N GLU A 253 3.08 1.10 26.02
CA GLU A 253 3.04 2.38 25.31
C GLU A 253 3.04 2.14 23.79
N ALA A 254 3.92 1.26 23.30
CA ALA A 254 4.02 0.91 21.90
C ALA A 254 2.69 0.43 21.32
N PHE A 255 2.04 -0.54 21.96
CA PHE A 255 0.76 -1.06 21.49
C PHE A 255 -0.39 -0.08 21.66
N THR A 256 -0.31 0.87 22.59
CA THR A 256 -1.28 1.98 22.67
C THR A 256 -1.17 2.87 21.43
N LEU A 257 0.05 3.27 21.08
CA LEU A 257 0.33 4.14 19.93
C LEU A 257 0.03 3.45 18.59
N LEU A 258 0.41 2.19 18.42
CA LEU A 258 0.15 1.44 17.19
C LEU A 258 -1.35 1.21 16.95
N ARG A 259 -2.14 1.01 18.01
CA ARG A 259 -3.61 0.94 17.88
C ARG A 259 -4.21 2.29 17.50
N GLU A 260 -3.70 3.38 18.05
CA GLU A 260 -4.12 4.73 17.64
C GLU A 260 -3.80 4.99 16.16
N ALA A 261 -2.61 4.60 15.71
CA ALA A 261 -2.24 4.70 14.29
C ALA A 261 -3.19 3.91 13.39
N VAL A 262 -3.58 2.69 13.79
CA VAL A 262 -4.61 1.91 13.07
C VAL A 262 -5.96 2.64 13.05
N HIS A 263 -6.40 3.19 14.18
CA HIS A 263 -7.66 3.93 14.26
C HIS A 263 -7.66 5.18 13.35
N LEU A 264 -6.56 5.93 13.31
CA LEU A 264 -6.41 7.08 12.42
C LEU A 264 -6.40 6.65 10.95
N GLN A 265 -5.71 5.54 10.62
CA GLN A 265 -5.73 4.99 9.27
C GLN A 265 -7.15 4.61 8.83
N ASP A 266 -7.90 3.90 9.68
CA ASP A 266 -9.28 3.49 9.40
C ASP A 266 -10.24 4.69 9.27
N SER A 267 -9.88 5.84 9.85
CA SER A 267 -10.69 7.07 9.84
C SER A 267 -10.42 7.96 8.62
N LEU A 268 -9.44 7.62 7.79
CA LEU A 268 -9.21 8.32 6.53
C LEU A 268 -10.41 8.17 5.59
N HIS A 269 -10.60 9.15 4.70
CA HIS A 269 -11.60 9.03 3.66
C HIS A 269 -11.22 7.89 2.72
N TYR A 270 -12.26 7.21 2.22
CA TYR A 270 -12.08 6.17 1.22
C TYR A 270 -11.31 6.70 -0.01
N ASP A 271 -10.37 5.90 -0.47
CA ASP A 271 -9.47 6.22 -1.56
C ASP A 271 -8.93 4.93 -2.18
N GLU A 272 -8.62 4.95 -3.47
CA GLU A 272 -8.02 3.80 -4.17
C GLU A 272 -6.87 4.28 -5.06
N PRO A 273 -5.60 4.09 -4.64
CA PRO A 273 -5.14 3.43 -3.40
C PRO A 273 -5.57 4.11 -2.11
N TRP A 274 -5.66 3.35 -1.02
CA TRP A 274 -5.81 3.92 0.32
C TRP A 274 -4.69 4.94 0.59
N GLY A 275 -5.03 6.06 1.24
CA GLY A 275 -4.10 7.17 1.48
C GLY A 275 -2.82 6.78 2.24
N LYS A 276 -2.82 5.63 2.92
CA LYS A 276 -1.61 4.98 3.46
C LYS A 276 -1.37 3.63 2.75
N MET A 277 -0.33 3.57 1.91
CA MET A 277 -0.03 2.39 1.09
C MET A 277 0.42 1.15 1.89
N GLN A 278 1.06 1.34 3.04
CA GLN A 278 1.46 0.26 3.94
C GLN A 278 0.48 0.14 5.11
N ALA A 279 -0.14 -1.02 5.27
CA ALA A 279 -1.06 -1.27 6.37
C ALA A 279 -0.35 -1.24 7.74
N VAL A 280 -0.72 -0.27 8.59
CA VAL A 280 -0.23 -0.16 9.99
C VAL A 280 -0.57 -1.43 10.79
N ARG A 281 -1.69 -2.07 10.44
CA ARG A 281 -2.11 -3.35 11.02
C ARG A 281 -1.07 -4.45 10.92
N HIS A 282 -0.25 -4.48 9.86
CA HIS A 282 0.78 -5.51 9.73
C HIS A 282 1.89 -5.33 10.77
N ALA A 283 2.30 -4.08 11.05
CA ALA A 283 3.25 -3.79 12.10
C ALA A 283 2.65 -4.16 13.47
N LEU A 284 1.44 -3.69 13.78
CA LEU A 284 0.75 -4.03 15.03
C LEU A 284 0.61 -5.55 15.21
N GLY A 285 0.05 -6.26 14.23
CA GLY A 285 -0.19 -7.69 14.30
C GLY A 285 1.09 -8.51 14.40
N GLY A 286 2.14 -8.11 13.67
CA GLY A 286 3.44 -8.77 13.71
C GLY A 286 4.13 -8.62 15.08
N LEU A 287 4.14 -7.41 15.64
CA LEU A 287 4.77 -7.13 16.94
C LEU A 287 3.98 -7.76 18.10
N LEU A 288 2.64 -7.75 18.05
CA LEU A 288 1.78 -8.50 18.99
C LEU A 288 2.13 -9.99 18.96
N LEU A 289 2.27 -10.56 17.75
CA LEU A 289 2.60 -11.95 17.57
C LEU A 289 4.01 -12.26 18.10
N GLU A 290 5.00 -11.40 17.89
CA GLU A 290 6.35 -11.55 18.47
C GLU A 290 6.30 -11.63 20.00
N GLN A 291 5.49 -10.79 20.65
CA GLN A 291 5.28 -10.80 22.11
C GLN A 291 4.38 -11.94 22.61
N GLY A 292 3.90 -12.83 21.73
CA GLY A 292 3.03 -13.94 22.10
C GLY A 292 1.58 -13.55 22.39
N ILE A 293 1.17 -12.33 22.06
CA ILE A 293 -0.22 -11.84 22.18
C ILE A 293 -1.02 -12.33 20.96
N VAL A 294 -1.15 -13.66 20.86
CA VAL A 294 -1.62 -14.35 19.65
C VAL A 294 -3.08 -14.04 19.32
N LYS A 295 -3.94 -13.92 20.33
CA LYS A 295 -5.39 -13.75 20.09
C LYS A 295 -5.69 -12.40 19.44
N GLU A 296 -5.07 -11.34 19.94
CA GLU A 296 -5.24 -10.01 19.37
C GLU A 296 -4.61 -9.91 17.98
N ALA A 297 -3.42 -10.50 17.78
CA ALA A 297 -2.79 -10.56 16.46
C ALA A 297 -3.71 -11.25 15.42
N GLU A 298 -4.38 -12.35 15.80
CA GLU A 298 -5.37 -13.03 14.96
C GLU A 298 -6.48 -12.06 14.54
N ASP A 299 -7.06 -11.32 15.49
CA ASP A 299 -8.15 -10.38 15.21
C ASP A 299 -7.69 -9.23 14.28
N VAL A 300 -6.45 -8.75 14.46
CA VAL A 300 -5.83 -7.74 13.59
C VAL A 300 -5.69 -8.25 12.16
N PHE A 301 -5.13 -9.45 11.95
CA PHE A 301 -4.95 -10.01 10.60
C PHE A 301 -6.26 -10.41 9.93
N ARG A 302 -7.26 -10.87 10.70
CA ARG A 302 -8.62 -11.12 10.16
C ARG A 302 -9.27 -9.83 9.67
N LYS A 303 -9.12 -8.73 10.43
CA LYS A 303 -9.64 -7.44 10.01
C LYS A 303 -8.91 -6.93 8.77
N ASP A 304 -7.59 -7.08 8.70
CA ASP A 304 -6.80 -6.75 7.52
C ASP A 304 -7.29 -7.51 6.27
N LEU A 305 -7.40 -8.84 6.35
CA LEU A 305 -7.86 -9.68 5.23
C LEU A 305 -9.32 -9.42 4.82
N SER A 306 -10.13 -8.80 5.69
CA SER A 306 -11.47 -8.35 5.31
C SER A 306 -11.48 -7.09 4.44
N LEU A 307 -10.41 -6.29 4.51
CA LEU A 307 -10.21 -5.07 3.73
C LEU A 307 -9.35 -5.34 2.50
N PHE A 308 -8.36 -6.21 2.64
CA PHE A 308 -7.41 -6.61 1.60
C PHE A 308 -7.43 -8.13 1.44
N PRO A 309 -8.44 -8.68 0.73
CA PRO A 309 -8.55 -10.12 0.53
C PRO A 309 -7.27 -10.70 -0.07
N LEU A 310 -6.88 -11.87 0.41
CA LEU A 310 -5.72 -12.62 -0.08
C LEU A 310 -4.36 -11.88 0.01
N ASN A 311 -4.27 -10.78 0.77
CA ASN A 311 -2.99 -10.10 1.00
C ASN A 311 -1.97 -11.10 1.60
N PRO A 312 -0.86 -11.40 0.91
CA PRO A 312 0.03 -12.48 1.30
C PRO A 312 0.68 -12.27 2.69
N PHE A 313 0.86 -11.02 3.11
CA PHE A 313 1.40 -10.70 4.43
C PHE A 313 0.36 -10.91 5.54
N GLY A 314 -0.90 -10.53 5.29
CA GLY A 314 -2.02 -10.81 6.18
C GLY A 314 -2.31 -12.31 6.29
N LEU A 315 -2.26 -13.04 5.17
CA LEU A 315 -2.38 -14.49 5.12
C LEU A 315 -1.30 -15.16 5.97
N LEU A 316 -0.03 -14.76 5.80
CA LEU A 316 1.06 -15.29 6.61
C LEU A 316 0.86 -15.00 8.10
N GLY A 317 0.49 -13.77 8.46
CA GLY A 317 0.23 -13.39 9.85
C GLY A 317 -0.84 -14.26 10.49
N LEU A 318 -1.97 -14.47 9.80
CA LEU A 318 -3.04 -15.33 10.28
C LEU A 318 -2.61 -16.81 10.37
N ILE A 319 -1.88 -17.31 9.37
CA ILE A 319 -1.28 -18.66 9.39
C ILE A 319 -0.44 -18.86 10.65
N GLN A 320 0.45 -17.92 10.95
CA GLN A 320 1.32 -18.01 12.12
C GLN A 320 0.53 -17.94 13.44
N CYS A 321 -0.53 -17.13 13.50
CA CYS A 321 -1.42 -17.09 14.67
C CYS A 321 -2.10 -18.44 14.93
N LEU A 322 -2.70 -19.04 13.89
CA LEU A 322 -3.39 -20.33 14.00
C LEU A 322 -2.41 -21.46 14.36
N GLN A 323 -1.22 -21.47 13.76
CA GLN A 323 -0.18 -22.45 14.08
C GLN A 323 0.24 -22.37 15.56
N ARG A 324 0.45 -21.16 16.11
CA ARG A 324 0.80 -21.01 17.52
C ARG A 324 -0.31 -21.47 18.44
N GLN A 325 -1.57 -21.18 18.12
CA GLN A 325 -2.71 -21.64 18.92
C GLN A 325 -2.83 -23.17 18.93
N ILE A 326 -2.64 -23.83 17.78
CA ILE A 326 -2.67 -25.29 17.67
C ILE A 326 -1.48 -25.92 18.44
N ASN A 327 -0.27 -25.41 18.22
CA ASN A 327 0.96 -25.98 18.81
C ASN A 327 1.02 -25.79 20.33
N ASN A 328 0.49 -24.67 20.84
CA ASN A 328 0.48 -24.35 22.26
C ASN A 328 -0.83 -24.75 22.94
N ASN A 329 -1.66 -25.60 22.32
CA ASN A 329 -2.92 -26.03 22.92
C ASN A 329 -2.64 -26.87 24.18
N THR A 330 -2.79 -26.23 25.34
CA THR A 330 -2.64 -26.86 26.68
C THR A 330 -3.99 -27.29 27.25
N GLY A 331 -5.00 -27.49 26.40
CA GLY A 331 -6.38 -27.82 26.76
C GLY A 331 -7.36 -26.64 26.64
N SER A 332 -6.92 -25.51 26.06
CA SER A 332 -7.75 -24.32 25.83
C SER A 332 -8.63 -24.42 24.58
N LEU A 333 -8.27 -25.30 23.63
CA LEU A 333 -9.09 -25.60 22.45
C LEU A 333 -9.60 -27.04 22.55
N THR A 334 -10.87 -27.21 22.26
CA THR A 334 -11.49 -28.52 22.04
C THR A 334 -10.90 -29.20 20.79
N GLU A 335 -11.14 -30.50 20.66
CA GLU A 335 -10.75 -31.26 19.46
C GLU A 335 -11.44 -30.71 18.20
N GLU A 336 -12.72 -30.32 18.32
CA GLU A 336 -13.48 -29.71 17.22
C GLU A 336 -12.87 -28.36 16.79
N GLU A 337 -12.54 -27.48 17.73
CA GLU A 337 -11.89 -26.20 17.43
C GLU A 337 -10.50 -26.37 16.83
N THR A 338 -9.75 -27.36 17.31
CA THR A 338 -8.41 -27.70 16.78
C THR A 338 -8.51 -28.19 15.33
N ASN A 339 -9.50 -29.03 15.03
CA ASN A 339 -9.75 -29.54 13.68
C ASN A 339 -10.20 -28.42 12.74
N ALA A 340 -11.13 -27.56 13.18
CA ALA A 340 -11.59 -26.42 12.39
C ALA A 340 -10.44 -25.45 12.05
N LYS A 341 -9.60 -25.10 13.03
CA LYS A 341 -8.41 -24.25 12.81
C LYS A 341 -7.38 -24.91 11.90
N SER A 342 -7.22 -26.22 11.98
CA SER A 342 -6.29 -26.98 11.12
C SER A 342 -6.75 -26.98 9.66
N GLU A 343 -8.05 -27.11 9.40
CA GLU A 343 -8.60 -27.02 8.04
C GLU A 343 -8.50 -25.59 7.49
N GLU A 344 -8.81 -24.57 8.30
CA GLU A 344 -8.61 -23.17 7.92
C GLU A 344 -7.14 -22.89 7.57
N LEU A 345 -6.21 -23.36 8.42
CA LEU A 345 -4.77 -23.21 8.20
C LEU A 345 -4.31 -23.82 6.87
N LYS A 346 -4.85 -24.98 6.49
CA LYS A 346 -4.55 -25.61 5.19
C LYS A 346 -5.00 -24.72 4.04
N LYS A 347 -6.24 -24.21 4.10
CA LYS A 347 -6.80 -23.34 3.06
C LYS A 347 -6.02 -22.03 2.90
N LEU A 348 -5.62 -21.40 4.02
CA LEU A 348 -4.81 -20.18 4.00
C LEU A 348 -3.43 -20.43 3.35
N LYS A 349 -2.80 -21.58 3.63
CA LYS A 349 -1.53 -21.95 3.01
C LYS A 349 -1.65 -22.14 1.49
N GLU A 350 -2.73 -22.76 1.04
CA GLU A 350 -3.02 -22.91 -0.40
C GLU A 350 -3.23 -21.54 -1.06
N GLN A 351 -3.98 -20.64 -0.42
CA GLN A 351 -4.18 -19.26 -0.89
C GLN A 351 -2.87 -18.48 -0.97
N LEU A 352 -2.03 -18.56 0.08
CA LEU A 352 -0.72 -17.92 0.07
C LEU A 352 0.16 -18.47 -1.04
N ALA A 353 0.24 -19.81 -1.19
CA ALA A 353 1.00 -20.44 -2.26
C ALA A 353 0.52 -19.99 -3.66
N HIS A 354 -0.79 -19.85 -3.86
CA HIS A 354 -1.34 -19.31 -5.10
C HIS A 354 -0.89 -17.87 -5.35
N GLN A 355 -1.02 -16.99 -4.35
CA GLN A 355 -0.56 -15.59 -4.45
C GLN A 355 0.95 -15.50 -4.76
N ARG A 356 1.75 -16.39 -4.16
CA ARG A 356 3.20 -16.44 -4.40
C ARG A 356 3.60 -17.14 -5.72
N SER A 357 2.65 -17.70 -6.48
CA SER A 357 2.93 -18.31 -7.79
C SER A 357 2.99 -17.30 -8.94
N SER A 358 2.64 -16.03 -8.68
CA SER A 358 2.78 -14.92 -9.62
C SER A 358 4.22 -14.80 -10.13
N LYS A 359 4.38 -14.49 -11.42
CA LYS A 359 5.68 -14.18 -12.03
C LYS A 359 6.32 -12.89 -11.49
N TRP A 360 5.52 -12.02 -10.89
CA TRP A 360 5.96 -10.76 -10.31
C TRP A 360 6.42 -10.91 -8.86
N ALA A 361 6.07 -12.02 -8.20
CA ALA A 361 6.46 -12.30 -6.83
C ALA A 361 7.96 -12.67 -6.77
N ASP A 362 8.76 -11.72 -6.30
CA ASP A 362 10.22 -11.75 -6.33
C ASP A 362 10.87 -11.80 -4.94
N VAL A 363 10.08 -11.60 -3.88
CA VAL A 363 10.53 -11.71 -2.49
C VAL A 363 9.90 -12.92 -1.78
N GLU A 364 10.66 -13.53 -0.88
CA GLU A 364 10.10 -14.50 0.06
C GLU A 364 9.44 -13.76 1.23
N ILE A 365 8.15 -14.02 1.47
CA ILE A 365 7.43 -13.43 2.59
C ILE A 365 7.54 -14.40 3.77
N VAL A 366 8.45 -14.09 4.69
CA VAL A 366 8.74 -14.91 5.89
C VAL A 366 8.21 -14.31 7.19
N VAL A 367 7.89 -13.01 7.18
CA VAL A 367 7.26 -12.28 8.27
C VAL A 367 6.07 -11.46 7.76
N PRO A 368 5.01 -11.25 8.57
CA PRO A 368 3.87 -10.41 8.18
C PRO A 368 4.24 -8.93 8.07
N CYS A 369 5.33 -8.51 8.73
CA CYS A 369 5.90 -7.17 8.64
C CYS A 369 7.41 -7.25 8.84
N ALA A 370 8.17 -6.51 8.03
CA ALA A 370 9.63 -6.42 8.15
C ALA A 370 10.06 -5.81 9.49
N CYS A 371 9.20 -5.05 10.17
CA CYS A 371 9.47 -4.49 11.49
C CYS A 371 9.62 -5.55 12.58
N CYS A 372 9.26 -6.81 12.28
CA CYS A 372 9.33 -7.94 13.20
C CYS A 372 10.49 -8.90 12.84
N ASP A 373 11.30 -8.57 11.82
CA ASP A 373 12.43 -9.42 11.44
C ASP A 373 13.67 -9.12 12.29
N SER A 374 13.77 -9.82 13.41
CA SER A 374 14.94 -9.75 14.31
C SER A 374 16.28 -10.07 13.62
N LYS A 375 16.28 -10.78 12.48
CA LYS A 375 17.51 -11.09 11.74
C LYS A 375 18.04 -9.89 10.95
N LEU A 376 17.19 -8.95 10.56
CA LEU A 376 17.63 -7.69 9.94
C LEU A 376 18.30 -6.76 10.97
N VAL A 377 17.93 -6.89 12.24
CA VAL A 377 18.53 -6.16 13.38
C VAL A 377 19.91 -6.74 13.75
N GLN A 378 20.07 -8.06 13.63
CA GLN A 378 21.26 -8.80 14.11
C GLN A 378 22.37 -9.00 13.05
N GLN A 379 22.21 -8.48 11.83
CA GLN A 379 23.32 -8.41 10.86
C GLN A 379 24.23 -7.22 11.20
N GLU A 380 24.94 -7.36 12.33
CA GLU A 380 26.11 -6.60 12.78
C GLU A 380 27.41 -7.17 12.19
#